data_AF-A0AAJ3V0G2-F1
#
_entry.id   AF-A0AAJ3V0G2-F1
#
_cell.length_a   1.000
_cell.length_b   1.000
_cell.length_c   1.000
_cell.angle_alpha   90.00
_cell.angle_beta   90.00
_cell.angle_gamma   90.00
#
_symmetry.space_group_name_H-M   'P 1'
#
loop_
_entity.id
_entity.type
_entity.pdbx_description
1 polymer ?
#
loop_
_entity_poly.entity_id
_entity_poly.type
_entity_poly.pdbx_seq_one_letter_code
_entity_poly.pdbx_strand_id
1 'polypeptide(L)'
;MRLKLVTATSMLALCLFTGAEGAEINQEGANAVKETLTKLLPQDLAKSGLITVNPAGTRYEVIYDLAKLLTKADPATFTITGLTPFSMFATPLDSGLWNVEGDNKLNVSGHFKGPDQKPTDFTYSIASLVYSGVFDPAISYLRSGTFAAKDIKMASKSETEEVHASIASMDQKLSSTDSTGGNGRIDFAGSGSMSDFVEQVSGLQMPPIELRAGSIDVEAKVNGLPAKHIREMVFFVLDHLDEKELSPENSDKIKGIVKEAFPLLTSFSETIGVNDLTVSSEMGKGGAKAFGYNLAIEGPSDAMRFGFGMDAQEISLDTPLMPANYSAFMPTSFDFQLALPNLDFASFGDALMAVDFKDSASEKTGEEMAKKLFRDGRLAVEFPKISAKSQVYDVDITGKIEGRVDTEKDYSMEATILARDLDKTIAAVQELAKTDPDFNQVSFGIMMVKGFAKTDPDGRSRWDVSISRDGSVAVNGQQIKGPDGPDQDQGLEPDQEQEPDQGQDALPAQPQQP
;
A
#
# COMPACT_ATOMS: atom_id res chain seq x y z
N MET A 1 1.69 13.52 -9.04
CA MET A 1 3.14 13.57 -9.37
C MET A 1 4.04 13.29 -8.17
N ARG A 2 3.61 13.50 -6.92
CA ARG A 2 4.47 13.40 -5.72
C ARG A 2 4.98 11.99 -5.37
N LEU A 3 4.24 10.92 -5.69
CA LEU A 3 4.72 9.53 -5.50
C LEU A 3 5.62 9.01 -6.64
N LYS A 4 5.70 9.71 -7.78
CA LYS A 4 6.42 9.21 -8.98
C LYS A 4 7.92 9.49 -8.95
N LEU A 5 8.39 10.36 -8.03
CA LEU A 5 9.82 10.70 -7.94
C LEU A 5 10.62 9.63 -7.15
N VAL A 6 10.02 9.01 -6.13
CA VAL A 6 10.65 7.92 -5.38
C VAL A 6 10.81 6.66 -6.25
N THR A 7 9.89 6.45 -7.20
CA THR A 7 9.98 5.38 -8.20
C THR A 7 11.11 5.61 -9.22
N ALA A 8 11.55 6.86 -9.43
CA ALA A 8 12.58 7.18 -10.42
C ALA A 8 13.98 6.71 -9.96
N THR A 9 14.26 6.68 -8.66
CA THR A 9 15.52 6.16 -8.13
C THR A 9 15.59 4.64 -8.20
N SER A 10 14.45 3.94 -8.04
CA SER A 10 14.34 2.49 -8.28
C SER A 10 14.51 2.10 -9.75
N MET A 11 14.24 3.04 -10.67
CA MET A 11 14.32 2.80 -12.12
C MET A 11 15.77 2.71 -12.64
N LEU A 12 16.75 3.24 -11.90
CA LEU A 12 18.18 3.10 -12.24
C LEU A 12 18.75 1.70 -11.95
N ALA A 13 18.01 0.83 -11.26
CA ALA A 13 18.43 -0.56 -10.98
C ALA A 13 17.79 -1.61 -11.92
N LEU A 14 16.87 -1.23 -12.83
CA LEU A 14 16.16 -2.15 -13.73
C LEU A 14 16.67 -2.12 -15.18
N CYS A 15 17.91 -1.69 -15.42
CA CYS A 15 18.54 -1.97 -16.70
C CYS A 15 18.73 -3.49 -16.82
N LEU A 16 17.78 -4.11 -17.55
CA LEU A 16 17.78 -5.51 -17.98
C LEU A 16 19.08 -5.77 -18.75
N PHE A 17 20.12 -6.24 -18.06
CA PHE A 17 21.24 -6.90 -18.74
C PHE A 17 20.72 -8.25 -19.26
N THR A 18 20.43 -8.36 -20.55
CA THR A 18 20.26 -9.67 -21.20
C THR A 18 21.63 -10.22 -21.54
N GLY A 19 21.92 -11.47 -21.18
CA GLY A 19 23.30 -12.00 -21.09
C GLY A 19 24.22 -11.70 -22.29
N ALA A 20 25.35 -11.09 -21.99
CA ALA A 20 26.56 -11.23 -22.80
C ALA A 20 27.36 -12.41 -22.25
N GLU A 21 26.84 -13.64 -22.33
CA GLU A 21 27.60 -14.81 -21.87
C GLU A 21 28.95 -14.87 -22.58
N GLY A 22 30.05 -14.93 -21.81
CA GLY A 22 31.39 -15.17 -22.35
C GLY A 22 32.05 -14.01 -23.09
N ALA A 23 31.60 -12.76 -22.89
CA ALA A 23 32.25 -11.62 -23.53
C ALA A 23 33.70 -11.45 -23.03
N GLU A 24 34.67 -11.71 -23.91
CA GLU A 24 36.07 -11.34 -23.66
C GLU A 24 36.15 -9.84 -23.37
N ILE A 25 36.95 -9.45 -22.36
CA ILE A 25 37.12 -8.04 -21.98
C ILE A 25 37.91 -7.30 -23.06
N ASN A 26 37.19 -6.88 -24.10
CA ASN A 26 37.70 -6.21 -25.27
C ASN A 26 36.59 -5.33 -25.88
N GLN A 27 36.89 -4.61 -26.95
CA GLN A 27 35.93 -3.68 -27.54
C GLN A 27 34.71 -4.38 -28.16
N GLU A 28 34.86 -5.61 -28.66
CA GLU A 28 33.75 -6.39 -29.22
C GLU A 28 32.77 -6.81 -28.13
N GLY A 29 33.28 -7.30 -26.99
CA GLY A 29 32.46 -7.60 -25.81
C GLY A 29 31.77 -6.35 -25.25
N ALA A 30 32.45 -5.21 -25.23
CA ALA A 30 31.84 -3.94 -24.82
C ALA A 30 30.68 -3.55 -25.76
N ASN A 31 30.84 -3.73 -27.07
CA ASN A 31 29.77 -3.48 -28.04
C ASN A 31 28.57 -4.43 -27.84
N ALA A 32 28.81 -5.71 -27.54
CA ALA A 32 27.76 -6.69 -27.26
C ALA A 32 26.97 -6.34 -25.98
N VAL A 33 27.65 -5.92 -24.91
CA VAL A 33 27.01 -5.43 -23.68
C VAL A 33 26.19 -4.17 -23.96
N LYS A 34 26.72 -3.23 -24.76
CA LYS A 34 25.99 -2.02 -25.15
C LYS A 34 24.73 -2.35 -25.96
N GLU A 35 24.83 -3.25 -26.94
CA GLU A 35 23.71 -3.67 -27.78
C GLU A 35 22.59 -4.27 -26.91
N THR A 36 22.96 -5.15 -26.00
CA THR A 36 22.09 -5.69 -24.96
C THR A 36 21.34 -4.59 -24.19
N LEU A 37 22.07 -3.63 -23.63
CA LEU A 37 21.50 -2.59 -22.77
C LEU A 37 20.59 -1.61 -23.53
N THR A 38 20.81 -1.48 -24.84
CA THR A 38 20.07 -0.54 -25.69
C THR A 38 18.92 -1.21 -26.46
N LYS A 39 18.79 -2.53 -26.40
CA LYS A 39 17.82 -3.32 -27.18
C LYS A 39 16.36 -2.90 -26.98
N LEU A 40 16.01 -2.45 -25.77
CA LEU A 40 14.65 -2.05 -25.40
C LEU A 40 14.41 -0.54 -25.47
N LEU A 41 15.44 0.23 -25.83
CA LEU A 41 15.31 1.66 -25.97
C LEU A 41 14.72 2.02 -27.34
N PRO A 42 13.90 3.08 -27.43
CA PRO A 42 13.57 3.69 -28.71
C PRO A 42 14.82 3.94 -29.55
N GLN A 43 14.74 3.71 -30.87
CA GLN A 43 15.91 3.71 -31.75
C GLN A 43 16.73 5.01 -31.70
N ASP A 44 16.06 6.14 -31.50
CA ASP A 44 16.69 7.45 -31.35
C ASP A 44 17.49 7.56 -30.04
N LEU A 45 16.95 7.05 -28.92
CA LEU A 45 17.66 6.99 -27.65
C LEU A 45 18.80 5.98 -27.67
N ALA A 46 18.60 4.80 -28.26
CA ALA A 46 19.64 3.78 -28.43
C ALA A 46 20.88 4.32 -29.18
N LYS A 47 20.66 5.23 -30.14
CA LYS A 47 21.72 5.85 -30.96
C LYS A 47 22.24 7.19 -30.41
N SER A 48 21.62 7.75 -29.37
CA SER A 48 21.93 9.08 -28.83
C SER A 48 23.25 9.18 -28.05
N GLY A 49 23.86 8.02 -27.73
CA GLY A 49 24.99 7.94 -26.81
C GLY A 49 24.58 7.95 -25.32
N LEU A 50 23.29 7.76 -25.01
CA LEU A 50 22.79 7.61 -23.65
C LEU A 50 23.56 6.54 -22.86
N ILE A 51 23.88 5.42 -23.50
CA ILE A 51 24.66 4.33 -22.90
C ILE A 51 25.95 4.16 -23.71
N THR A 52 27.08 4.18 -23.01
CA THR A 52 28.38 3.79 -23.57
C THR A 52 29.00 2.71 -22.71
N VAL A 53 29.73 1.80 -23.35
CA VAL A 53 30.39 0.68 -22.66
C VAL A 53 31.83 0.62 -23.16
N ASN A 54 32.77 0.63 -22.22
CA ASN A 54 34.20 0.62 -22.50
C ASN A 54 34.87 -0.54 -21.76
N PRO A 55 35.86 -1.23 -22.37
CA PRO A 55 36.73 -2.13 -21.62
C PRO A 55 37.55 -1.34 -20.59
N ALA A 56 37.64 -1.84 -19.36
CA ALA A 56 38.34 -1.19 -18.26
C ALA A 56 39.13 -2.22 -17.44
N GLY A 57 40.29 -2.65 -17.95
CA GLY A 57 41.09 -3.70 -17.29
C GLY A 57 40.44 -5.07 -17.44
N THR A 58 39.96 -5.65 -16.34
CA THR A 58 39.31 -6.98 -16.30
C THR A 58 37.78 -6.91 -16.25
N ARG A 59 37.21 -5.75 -16.54
CA ARG A 59 35.78 -5.45 -16.43
C ARG A 59 35.34 -4.47 -17.51
N TYR A 60 34.05 -4.21 -17.61
CA TYR A 60 33.52 -3.11 -18.43
C TYR A 60 33.10 -1.94 -17.56
N GLU A 61 33.35 -0.73 -18.05
CA GLU A 61 32.73 0.48 -17.54
C GLU A 61 31.50 0.79 -18.40
N VAL A 62 30.34 0.86 -17.77
CA VAL A 62 29.08 1.28 -18.41
C VAL A 62 28.76 2.68 -17.92
N ILE A 63 28.68 3.63 -18.84
CA ILE A 63 28.42 5.04 -18.55
C ILE A 63 27.05 5.43 -19.10
N TYR A 64 26.23 6.02 -18.24
CA TYR A 64 24.89 6.54 -18.55
C TYR A 64 24.91 8.06 -18.58
N ASP A 65 24.76 8.65 -19.77
CA ASP A 65 24.62 10.10 -19.96
C ASP A 65 23.14 10.51 -19.93
N LEU A 66 22.62 10.71 -18.72
CA LEU A 66 21.20 11.03 -18.50
C LEU A 66 20.76 12.34 -19.17
N ALA A 67 21.67 13.25 -19.50
CA ALA A 67 21.34 14.47 -20.23
C ALA A 67 20.76 14.15 -21.63
N LYS A 68 21.10 13.00 -22.21
CA LYS A 68 20.57 12.55 -23.51
C LYS A 68 19.06 12.32 -23.49
N LEU A 69 18.48 11.95 -22.35
CA LEU A 69 17.03 11.76 -22.18
C LEU A 69 16.25 13.07 -22.35
N LEU A 70 16.91 14.21 -22.18
CA LEU A 70 16.28 15.53 -22.13
C LEU A 70 16.54 16.36 -23.38
N THR A 71 17.13 15.77 -24.41
CA THR A 71 17.45 16.46 -25.68
C THR A 71 16.23 17.00 -26.42
N LYS A 72 15.05 16.45 -26.16
CA LYS A 72 13.77 16.90 -26.73
C LYS A 72 12.92 17.76 -25.78
N ALA A 73 13.40 18.01 -24.55
CA ALA A 73 12.67 18.87 -23.62
C ALA A 73 12.67 20.31 -24.12
N ASP A 74 11.52 21.00 -24.07
CA ASP A 74 11.43 22.40 -24.42
C ASP A 74 12.03 23.26 -23.29
N PRO A 75 13.15 23.98 -23.53
CA PRO A 75 13.79 24.83 -22.53
C PRO A 75 12.88 25.94 -21.98
N ALA A 76 11.81 26.31 -22.69
CA ALA A 76 10.85 27.30 -22.20
C ALA A 76 9.93 26.76 -21.09
N THR A 77 9.83 25.43 -20.98
CA THR A 77 8.97 24.73 -20.00
C THR A 77 9.75 23.90 -19.00
N PHE A 78 10.98 23.49 -19.32
CA PHE A 78 11.79 22.66 -18.45
C PHE A 78 13.28 22.91 -18.70
N THR A 79 14.03 23.16 -17.63
CA THR A 79 15.50 23.16 -17.65
C THR A 79 16.05 22.40 -16.46
N ILE A 80 17.22 21.79 -16.66
CA ILE A 80 17.98 21.15 -15.60
C ILE A 80 19.47 21.31 -15.88
N THR A 81 20.24 21.51 -14.82
CA THR A 81 21.68 21.69 -14.82
C THR A 81 22.30 20.77 -13.78
N GLY A 82 23.61 20.48 -13.93
CA GLY A 82 24.34 19.63 -12.98
C GLY A 82 24.21 18.13 -13.21
N LEU A 83 23.52 17.69 -14.28
CA LEU A 83 23.51 16.28 -14.69
C LEU A 83 24.91 15.86 -15.12
N THR A 84 25.52 14.97 -14.34
CA THR A 84 26.77 14.29 -14.69
C THR A 84 26.48 12.85 -15.07
N PRO A 85 27.23 12.27 -16.02
CA PRO A 85 27.08 10.85 -16.35
C PRO A 85 27.29 9.96 -15.13
N PHE A 86 26.51 8.90 -15.03
CA PHE A 86 26.69 7.87 -14.00
C PHE A 86 27.59 6.78 -14.57
N SER A 87 28.51 6.26 -13.76
CA SER A 87 29.38 5.15 -14.14
C SER A 87 29.11 3.94 -13.24
N MET A 88 29.08 2.76 -13.85
CA MET A 88 29.06 1.48 -13.17
C MET A 88 30.09 0.55 -13.78
N PHE A 89 30.66 -0.33 -12.97
CA PHE A 89 31.52 -1.39 -13.44
C PHE A 89 30.77 -2.72 -13.45
N ALA A 90 30.91 -3.47 -14.55
CA ALA A 90 30.35 -4.80 -14.73
C ALA A 90 31.48 -5.80 -15.01
N THR A 91 31.64 -6.78 -14.13
CA THR A 91 32.70 -7.80 -14.21
C THR A 91 32.07 -9.17 -14.43
N PRO A 92 32.30 -9.84 -15.57
CA PRO A 92 31.82 -11.20 -15.77
C PRO A 92 32.52 -12.17 -14.82
N LEU A 93 31.79 -13.20 -14.39
CA LEU A 93 32.27 -14.28 -13.53
C LEU A 93 32.25 -15.60 -14.30
N ASP A 94 33.12 -16.54 -13.90
CA ASP A 94 33.21 -17.88 -14.50
C ASP A 94 31.89 -18.67 -14.44
N SER A 95 31.01 -18.31 -13.49
CA SER A 95 29.67 -18.90 -13.34
C SER A 95 28.63 -18.38 -14.32
N GLY A 96 28.99 -17.44 -15.21
CA GLY A 96 28.04 -16.72 -16.10
C GLY A 96 27.29 -15.56 -15.42
N LEU A 97 27.53 -15.34 -14.13
CA LEU A 97 27.02 -14.21 -13.37
C LEU A 97 27.92 -12.98 -13.54
N TRP A 98 27.44 -11.83 -13.07
CA TRP A 98 28.13 -10.55 -13.24
C TRP A 98 28.20 -9.78 -11.93
N ASN A 99 29.39 -9.43 -11.47
CA ASN A 99 29.51 -8.44 -10.41
C ASN A 99 29.25 -7.05 -11.00
N VAL A 100 28.34 -6.30 -10.37
CA VAL A 100 28.06 -4.91 -10.70
C VAL A 100 28.37 -4.04 -9.50
N GLU A 101 29.04 -2.91 -9.72
CA GLU A 101 29.37 -1.96 -8.65
C GLU A 101 29.41 -0.53 -9.18
N GLY A 102 29.15 0.43 -8.30
CA GLY A 102 29.27 1.84 -8.64
C GLY A 102 29.29 2.74 -7.41
N ASP A 103 29.87 3.91 -7.60
CA ASP A 103 29.90 5.01 -6.64
C ASP A 103 29.62 6.28 -7.41
N ASN A 104 28.44 6.82 -7.19
CA ASN A 104 27.92 7.96 -7.93
C ASN A 104 27.43 9.04 -6.97
N LYS A 105 27.22 10.23 -7.50
CA LYS A 105 26.58 11.33 -6.81
C LYS A 105 25.73 12.10 -7.80
N LEU A 106 24.74 12.81 -7.29
CA LEU A 106 23.88 13.65 -8.10
C LEU A 106 23.75 15.00 -7.43
N ASN A 107 23.83 16.07 -8.20
CA ASN A 107 23.51 17.40 -7.71
C ASN A 107 22.98 18.21 -8.88
N VAL A 108 21.66 18.33 -8.94
CA VAL A 108 20.96 18.99 -10.03
C VAL A 108 20.13 20.13 -9.51
N SER A 109 19.97 21.13 -10.36
CA SER A 109 19.03 22.23 -10.15
C SER A 109 18.40 22.61 -11.47
N GLY A 110 17.19 23.13 -11.41
CA GLY A 110 16.46 23.48 -12.61
C GLY A 110 15.16 24.17 -12.31
N HIS A 111 14.36 24.37 -13.35
CA HIS A 111 12.99 24.83 -13.21
C HIS A 111 12.08 24.11 -14.19
N PHE A 112 10.80 24.03 -13.86
CA PHE A 112 9.77 23.55 -14.75
C PHE A 112 8.52 24.41 -14.67
N LYS A 113 7.68 24.38 -15.70
CA LYS A 113 6.35 24.98 -15.69
C LYS A 113 5.28 23.92 -15.50
N GLY A 114 4.44 24.12 -14.50
CA GLY A 114 3.27 23.28 -14.26
C GLY A 114 2.16 23.49 -15.30
N PRO A 115 1.04 22.77 -15.18
CA PRO A 115 -0.15 22.98 -16.01
C PRO A 115 -0.68 24.43 -15.97
N ASP A 116 -0.44 25.13 -14.87
CA ASP A 116 -0.76 26.54 -14.64
C ASP A 116 0.22 27.52 -15.31
N GLN A 117 1.21 27.02 -16.06
CA GLN A 117 2.27 27.77 -16.74
C GLN A 117 3.18 28.59 -15.81
N LYS A 118 3.10 28.35 -14.50
CA LYS A 118 3.93 29.04 -13.51
C LYS A 118 5.26 28.32 -13.31
N PRO A 119 6.37 29.04 -13.18
CA PRO A 119 7.67 28.43 -12.92
C PRO A 119 7.73 27.86 -11.49
N THR A 120 8.36 26.71 -11.38
CA THR A 120 8.77 26.09 -10.11
C THR A 120 10.25 25.74 -10.21
N ASP A 121 11.04 26.34 -9.33
CA ASP A 121 12.46 26.02 -9.18
C ASP A 121 12.61 24.75 -8.35
N PHE A 122 13.62 23.94 -8.63
CA PHE A 122 13.94 22.77 -7.85
C PHE A 122 15.45 22.55 -7.71
N THR A 123 15.82 21.90 -6.62
CA THR A 123 17.14 21.30 -6.41
C THR A 123 16.96 19.86 -5.94
N TYR A 124 17.85 18.99 -6.37
CA TYR A 124 17.89 17.61 -5.92
C TYR A 124 19.34 17.15 -5.85
N SER A 125 19.73 16.58 -4.72
CA SER A 125 21.09 16.09 -4.52
C SER A 125 21.14 14.79 -3.74
N ILE A 126 22.14 13.97 -4.07
CA ILE A 126 22.58 12.77 -3.37
C ILE A 126 24.09 12.89 -3.28
N ALA A 127 24.64 13.07 -2.08
CA ALA A 127 26.08 13.30 -1.93
C ALA A 127 26.91 12.05 -2.24
N SER A 128 26.36 10.87 -1.94
CA SER A 128 26.97 9.57 -2.23
C SER A 128 25.88 8.53 -2.48
N LEU A 129 26.04 7.75 -3.53
CA LEU A 129 25.23 6.61 -3.92
C LEU A 129 26.18 5.46 -4.28
N VAL A 130 26.37 4.55 -3.33
CA VAL A 130 27.24 3.39 -3.47
C VAL A 130 26.38 2.15 -3.62
N TYR A 131 26.71 1.29 -4.58
CA TYR A 131 26.03 0.02 -4.74
C TYR A 131 26.97 -1.08 -5.21
N SER A 132 26.66 -2.30 -4.84
CA SER A 132 27.30 -3.50 -5.35
C SER A 132 26.30 -4.66 -5.40
N GLY A 133 26.47 -5.58 -6.34
CA GLY A 133 25.59 -6.72 -6.45
C GLY A 133 26.10 -7.78 -7.41
N VAL A 134 25.41 -8.91 -7.41
CA VAL A 134 25.64 -10.02 -8.34
C VAL A 134 24.42 -10.12 -9.25
N PHE A 135 24.60 -9.77 -10.51
CA PHE A 135 23.59 -9.85 -11.55
C PHE A 135 23.58 -11.23 -12.21
N ASP A 136 22.38 -11.78 -12.40
CA ASP A 136 22.14 -13.02 -13.11
C ASP A 136 21.36 -12.74 -14.41
N PRO A 137 22.01 -12.87 -15.58
CA PRO A 137 21.35 -12.68 -16.86
C PRO A 137 20.20 -13.63 -17.16
N ALA A 138 20.18 -14.83 -16.56
CA ALA A 138 19.12 -15.82 -16.79
C ALA A 138 17.77 -15.31 -16.29
N ILE A 139 17.76 -14.64 -15.14
CA ILE A 139 16.57 -14.02 -14.53
C ILE A 139 16.47 -12.52 -14.79
N SER A 140 17.47 -11.94 -15.47
CA SER A 140 17.61 -10.51 -15.73
C SER A 140 17.51 -9.64 -14.48
N TYR A 141 18.06 -10.13 -13.35
CA TYR A 141 17.95 -9.48 -12.05
C TYR A 141 19.11 -9.85 -11.12
N LEU A 142 19.19 -9.21 -9.95
CA LEU A 142 20.25 -9.45 -8.96
C LEU A 142 19.98 -10.67 -8.09
N ARG A 143 20.98 -11.55 -7.94
CA ARG A 143 21.08 -12.60 -6.92
C ARG A 143 21.41 -12.05 -5.55
N SER A 144 22.16 -10.95 -5.50
CA SER A 144 22.38 -10.18 -4.29
C SER A 144 22.66 -8.72 -4.62
N GLY A 145 22.36 -7.82 -3.69
CA GLY A 145 22.63 -6.40 -3.85
C GLY A 145 22.75 -5.70 -2.51
N THR A 146 23.63 -4.71 -2.45
CA THR A 146 23.74 -3.74 -1.36
C THR A 146 23.73 -2.34 -1.97
N PHE A 147 22.94 -1.45 -1.39
CA PHE A 147 22.77 -0.08 -1.88
C PHE A 147 22.81 0.85 -0.67
N ALA A 148 23.58 1.92 -0.77
CA ALA A 148 23.69 2.93 0.26
C ALA A 148 23.65 4.33 -0.36
N ALA A 149 22.84 5.22 0.19
CA ALA A 149 22.78 6.62 -0.19
C ALA A 149 22.95 7.53 1.03
N LYS A 150 23.60 8.68 0.85
CA LYS A 150 23.84 9.66 1.92
C LYS A 150 23.51 11.08 1.49
N ASP A 151 23.05 11.85 2.47
CA ASP A 151 22.71 13.27 2.35
C ASP A 151 21.81 13.55 1.13
N ILE A 152 20.68 12.85 1.08
CA ILE A 152 19.68 13.11 0.04
C ILE A 152 18.94 14.37 0.42
N LYS A 153 18.87 15.33 -0.50
CA LYS A 153 18.16 16.60 -0.29
C LYS A 153 17.35 16.97 -1.52
N MET A 154 16.15 17.44 -1.29
CA MET A 154 15.26 17.98 -2.30
C MET A 154 14.75 19.33 -1.80
N ALA A 155 14.69 20.31 -2.69
CA ALA A 155 13.91 21.51 -2.45
C ALA A 155 13.15 21.88 -3.71
N SER A 156 11.92 22.35 -3.57
CA SER A 156 11.19 22.97 -4.68
C SER A 156 10.46 24.21 -4.22
N LYS A 157 10.45 25.24 -5.06
CA LYS A 157 9.84 26.53 -4.75
C LYS A 157 9.06 27.04 -5.95
N SER A 158 7.79 27.31 -5.74
CA SER A 158 6.89 27.98 -6.67
C SER A 158 6.51 29.35 -6.10
N GLU A 159 5.64 30.09 -6.80
CA GLU A 159 5.06 31.32 -6.25
C GLU A 159 4.22 31.09 -4.99
N THR A 160 3.59 29.92 -4.85
CA THR A 160 2.56 29.66 -3.84
C THR A 160 2.99 28.66 -2.77
N GLU A 161 3.96 27.81 -3.05
CA GLU A 161 4.36 26.67 -2.23
C GLU A 161 5.88 26.48 -2.26
N GLU A 162 6.44 26.11 -1.11
CA GLU A 162 7.83 25.72 -0.92
C GLU A 162 7.90 24.40 -0.14
N VAL A 163 8.70 23.47 -0.65
CA VAL A 163 8.91 22.14 -0.08
C VAL A 163 10.41 21.90 0.09
N HIS A 164 10.81 21.42 1.27
CA HIS A 164 12.16 20.92 1.54
C HIS A 164 12.05 19.51 2.08
N ALA A 165 12.85 18.59 1.57
CA ALA A 165 12.95 17.24 2.11
C ALA A 165 14.41 16.82 2.24
N SER A 166 14.73 16.07 3.28
CA SER A 166 16.06 15.51 3.50
C SER A 166 16.01 14.12 4.12
N ILE A 167 17.00 13.31 3.77
CA ILE A 167 17.28 11.99 4.35
C ILE A 167 18.79 11.95 4.62
N ALA A 168 19.18 11.60 5.84
CA ALA A 168 20.61 11.53 6.20
C ALA A 168 21.28 10.31 5.55
N SER A 169 20.69 9.12 5.70
CA SER A 169 21.16 7.92 5.04
C SER A 169 20.02 6.99 4.64
N MET A 170 20.30 6.17 3.63
CA MET A 170 19.47 5.04 3.24
C MET A 170 20.39 3.85 3.00
N ASP A 171 20.04 2.69 3.51
CA ASP A 171 20.74 1.42 3.30
C ASP A 171 19.74 0.37 2.86
N GLN A 172 20.06 -0.42 1.84
CA GLN A 172 19.21 -1.49 1.33
C GLN A 172 20.03 -2.73 1.03
N LYS A 173 19.43 -3.89 1.24
CA LYS A 173 19.95 -5.20 0.87
C LYS A 173 18.89 -5.96 0.11
N LEU A 174 19.33 -6.71 -0.88
CA LEU A 174 18.52 -7.57 -1.71
C LEU A 174 19.20 -8.94 -1.83
N SER A 175 18.39 -9.99 -1.87
CA SER A 175 18.83 -11.34 -2.22
C SER A 175 17.77 -12.02 -3.07
N SER A 176 18.21 -12.88 -3.98
CA SER A 176 17.32 -13.78 -4.70
C SER A 176 17.96 -15.15 -4.90
N THR A 177 17.14 -16.20 -4.76
CA THR A 177 17.57 -17.60 -4.85
C THR A 177 16.56 -18.40 -5.65
N ASP A 178 16.99 -19.50 -6.25
CA ASP A 178 16.05 -20.42 -6.89
C ASP A 178 15.10 -20.98 -5.82
N SER A 179 13.80 -20.94 -6.12
CA SER A 179 12.76 -21.40 -5.22
C SER A 179 12.77 -22.92 -5.13
N THR A 180 12.43 -23.47 -3.97
CA THR A 180 12.31 -24.93 -3.76
C THR A 180 11.26 -25.57 -4.68
N GLY A 181 10.32 -24.78 -5.21
CA GLY A 181 9.31 -25.24 -6.17
C GLY A 181 9.83 -25.57 -7.57
N GLY A 182 11.08 -25.21 -7.90
CA GLY A 182 11.68 -25.47 -9.22
C GLY A 182 11.08 -24.62 -10.36
N ASN A 183 11.24 -25.08 -11.61
CA ASN A 183 10.67 -24.47 -12.82
C ASN A 183 11.03 -22.99 -13.09
N GLY A 184 12.23 -22.55 -12.68
CA GLY A 184 12.67 -21.18 -12.90
C GLY A 184 11.97 -20.14 -12.02
N ARG A 185 11.34 -20.57 -10.92
CA ARG A 185 10.77 -19.69 -9.90
C ARG A 185 11.85 -19.21 -8.93
N ILE A 186 11.73 -17.97 -8.47
CA ILE A 186 12.74 -17.27 -7.68
C ILE A 186 12.11 -16.75 -6.39
N ASP A 187 12.80 -16.96 -5.28
CA ASP A 187 12.50 -16.35 -4.00
C ASP A 187 13.32 -15.06 -3.87
N PHE A 188 12.69 -13.97 -3.47
CA PHE A 188 13.27 -12.65 -3.24
C PHE A 188 13.13 -12.27 -1.78
N ALA A 189 14.18 -11.67 -1.22
CA ALA A 189 14.13 -11.01 0.07
C ALA A 189 14.87 -9.68 0.01
N GLY A 190 14.23 -8.63 0.51
CA GLY A 190 14.77 -7.28 0.59
C GLY A 190 14.63 -6.73 2.01
N SER A 191 15.61 -5.95 2.43
CA SER A 191 15.52 -5.14 3.65
C SER A 191 16.08 -3.75 3.37
N GLY A 192 15.57 -2.74 4.05
CA GLY A 192 16.06 -1.39 3.93
C GLY A 192 15.83 -0.59 5.19
N SER A 193 16.66 0.42 5.40
CA SER A 193 16.52 1.40 6.46
C SER A 193 16.79 2.79 5.91
N MET A 194 16.08 3.77 6.43
CA MET A 194 16.23 5.19 6.13
C MET A 194 16.33 5.95 7.45
N SER A 195 17.24 6.91 7.57
CA SER A 195 17.47 7.67 8.79
C SER A 195 17.21 9.17 8.62
N ASP A 196 16.76 9.79 9.71
CA ASP A 196 16.55 11.24 9.85
C ASP A 196 15.77 11.84 8.67
N PHE A 197 14.62 11.25 8.36
CA PHE A 197 13.72 11.79 7.36
C PHE A 197 13.08 13.08 7.87
N VAL A 198 13.10 14.11 7.03
CA VAL A 198 12.45 15.39 7.28
C VAL A 198 11.79 15.85 5.98
N GLU A 199 10.53 16.25 6.05
CA GLU A 199 9.83 16.97 5.00
C GLU A 199 9.16 18.21 5.60
N GLN A 200 9.42 19.37 5.01
CA GLN A 200 8.80 20.63 5.39
C GLN A 200 8.06 21.19 4.18
N VAL A 201 6.78 21.47 4.36
CA VAL A 201 5.91 22.06 3.34
C VAL A 201 5.38 23.39 3.87
N SER A 202 5.37 24.42 3.04
CA SER A 202 4.80 25.72 3.38
C SER A 202 4.21 26.39 2.15
N GLY A 203 3.28 27.32 2.34
CA GLY A 203 2.71 28.10 1.24
C GLY A 203 2.11 29.42 1.69
N LEU A 204 1.68 30.25 0.74
CA LEU A 204 1.18 31.61 1.03
C LEU A 204 0.00 31.63 2.02
N GLN A 205 -0.84 30.59 2.02
CA GLN A 205 -2.00 30.44 2.90
C GLN A 205 -1.87 29.22 3.83
N MET A 206 -0.73 28.53 3.79
CA MET A 206 -0.48 27.32 4.57
C MET A 206 0.78 27.56 5.41
N PRO A 207 0.64 27.78 6.72
CA PRO A 207 1.78 27.83 7.62
C PRO A 207 2.66 26.59 7.48
N PRO A 208 3.96 26.68 7.79
CA PRO A 208 4.87 25.54 7.67
C PRO A 208 4.38 24.32 8.46
N ILE A 209 4.33 23.18 7.77
CA ILE A 209 4.11 21.86 8.33
C ILE A 209 5.40 21.07 8.16
N GLU A 210 5.86 20.44 9.22
CA GLU A 210 7.05 19.61 9.23
C GLU A 210 6.70 18.18 9.64
N LEU A 211 7.08 17.22 8.81
CA LEU A 211 7.03 15.79 9.05
C LEU A 211 8.45 15.29 9.32
N ARG A 212 8.64 14.52 10.39
CA ARG A 212 9.92 13.88 10.73
C ARG A 212 9.73 12.41 11.07
N ALA A 213 10.73 11.60 10.75
CA ALA A 213 10.89 10.25 11.29
C ALA A 213 12.37 10.00 11.59
N GLY A 214 12.67 9.45 12.77
CA GLY A 214 14.04 9.11 13.17
C GLY A 214 14.59 7.94 12.34
N SER A 215 13.78 6.91 12.12
CA SER A 215 14.06 5.89 11.12
C SER A 215 12.81 5.36 10.44
N ILE A 216 12.97 4.84 9.22
CA ILE A 216 11.98 4.01 8.53
C ILE A 216 12.67 2.73 8.10
N ASP A 217 12.18 1.60 8.57
CA ASP A 217 12.72 0.27 8.34
C ASP A 217 11.70 -0.52 7.50
N VAL A 218 12.18 -1.22 6.47
CA VAL A 218 11.34 -1.97 5.53
C VAL A 218 11.91 -3.37 5.36
N GLU A 219 11.07 -4.38 5.46
CA GLU A 219 11.38 -5.76 5.11
C GLU A 219 10.35 -6.29 4.12
N ALA A 220 10.80 -6.96 3.06
CA ALA A 220 9.93 -7.56 2.07
C ALA A 220 10.44 -8.93 1.64
N LYS A 221 9.54 -9.88 1.44
CA LYS A 221 9.86 -11.21 0.95
C LYS A 221 8.79 -11.68 -0.04
N VAL A 222 9.22 -12.26 -1.14
CA VAL A 222 8.35 -12.85 -2.15
C VAL A 222 8.88 -14.23 -2.48
N ASN A 223 8.08 -15.28 -2.32
CA ASN A 223 8.51 -16.64 -2.65
C ASN A 223 7.82 -17.14 -3.91
N GLY A 224 8.56 -17.90 -4.70
CA GLY A 224 8.07 -18.62 -5.86
C GLY A 224 7.70 -17.73 -7.04
N LEU A 225 8.30 -16.57 -7.23
CA LEU A 225 7.97 -15.66 -8.34
C LEU A 225 8.44 -16.26 -9.68
N PRO A 226 7.58 -16.35 -10.72
CA PRO A 226 7.96 -16.83 -12.05
C PRO A 226 8.65 -15.71 -12.87
N ALA A 227 9.85 -15.30 -12.43
CA ALA A 227 10.56 -14.13 -12.98
C ALA A 227 10.73 -14.18 -14.51
N LYS A 228 11.01 -15.38 -15.06
CA LYS A 228 11.12 -15.59 -16.51
C LYS A 228 9.81 -15.28 -17.25
N HIS A 229 8.69 -15.84 -16.78
CA HIS A 229 7.38 -15.61 -17.40
C HIS A 229 6.93 -14.16 -17.27
N ILE A 230 7.20 -13.51 -16.13
CA ILE A 230 6.93 -12.07 -15.97
C ILE A 230 7.69 -11.24 -16.99
N ARG A 231 8.98 -11.54 -17.20
CA ARG A 231 9.77 -10.88 -18.25
C ARG A 231 9.18 -11.11 -19.64
N GLU A 232 8.75 -12.33 -19.95
CA GLU A 232 8.12 -12.65 -21.23
C GLU A 232 6.78 -11.91 -21.43
N MET A 233 5.98 -11.74 -20.37
CA MET A 233 4.77 -10.90 -20.42
C MET A 233 5.11 -9.44 -20.71
N VAL A 234 6.14 -8.87 -20.06
CA VAL A 234 6.57 -7.49 -20.32
C VAL A 234 7.03 -7.31 -21.76
N PHE A 235 7.87 -8.21 -22.27
CA PHE A 235 8.31 -8.13 -23.67
C PHE A 235 7.16 -8.31 -24.64
N PHE A 236 6.23 -9.22 -24.36
CA PHE A 236 5.03 -9.37 -25.16
C PHE A 236 4.22 -8.06 -25.21
N VAL A 237 3.97 -7.42 -24.07
CA VAL A 237 3.23 -6.14 -24.05
C VAL A 237 3.99 -5.07 -24.85
N LEU A 238 5.30 -4.92 -24.63
CA LEU A 238 6.12 -3.94 -25.35
C LEU A 238 6.12 -4.15 -26.87
N ASP A 239 6.19 -5.39 -27.33
CA ASP A 239 6.19 -5.74 -28.76
C ASP A 239 4.84 -5.44 -29.45
N HIS A 240 3.76 -5.31 -28.69
CA HIS A 240 2.39 -5.13 -29.21
C HIS A 240 1.70 -3.84 -28.70
N LEU A 241 2.45 -2.89 -28.11
CA LEU A 241 1.88 -1.66 -27.53
C LEU A 241 1.10 -0.80 -28.53
N ASP A 242 1.52 -0.81 -29.80
CA ASP A 242 0.91 -0.01 -30.87
C ASP A 242 -0.23 -0.74 -31.59
N GLU A 243 -0.47 -2.02 -31.25
CA GLU A 243 -1.56 -2.81 -31.81
C GLU A 243 -2.88 -2.48 -31.10
N LYS A 244 -3.92 -2.17 -31.87
CA LYS A 244 -5.25 -1.87 -31.31
C LYS A 244 -5.94 -3.11 -30.75
N GLU A 245 -5.69 -4.26 -31.36
CA GLU A 245 -6.26 -5.55 -30.99
C GLU A 245 -5.21 -6.63 -31.24
N LEU A 246 -5.13 -7.60 -30.34
CA LEU A 246 -4.22 -8.74 -30.50
C LEU A 246 -4.76 -9.72 -31.54
N SER A 247 -3.88 -10.23 -32.39
CA SER A 247 -4.21 -11.37 -33.25
C SER A 247 -4.61 -12.59 -32.41
N PRO A 248 -5.40 -13.55 -32.96
CA PRO A 248 -5.74 -14.77 -32.24
C PRO A 248 -4.51 -15.56 -31.75
N GLU A 249 -3.46 -15.64 -32.56
CA GLU A 249 -2.20 -16.30 -32.20
C GLU A 249 -1.49 -15.59 -31.04
N ASN A 250 -1.45 -14.26 -31.05
CA ASN A 250 -0.86 -13.46 -29.99
C ASN A 250 -1.67 -13.54 -28.69
N SER A 251 -3.00 -13.58 -28.80
CA SER A 251 -3.91 -13.82 -27.66
C SER A 251 -3.65 -15.19 -27.01
N ASP A 252 -3.50 -16.25 -27.81
CA ASP A 252 -3.18 -17.59 -27.31
C ASP A 252 -1.76 -17.65 -26.70
N LYS A 253 -0.80 -16.94 -27.29
CA LYS A 253 0.57 -16.85 -26.78
C LYS A 253 0.63 -16.20 -25.40
N ILE A 254 0.02 -15.04 -25.20
CA ILE A 254 0.03 -14.38 -23.89
C ILE A 254 -0.75 -15.19 -22.85
N LYS A 255 -1.88 -15.83 -23.24
CA LYS A 255 -2.59 -16.77 -22.37
C LYS A 255 -1.70 -17.93 -21.91
N GLY A 256 -0.90 -18.50 -22.82
CA GLY A 256 0.07 -19.54 -22.48
C GLY A 256 1.09 -19.06 -21.44
N ILE A 257 1.69 -17.88 -21.66
CA ILE A 257 2.67 -17.29 -20.72
C ILE A 257 2.03 -17.06 -19.35
N VAL A 258 0.83 -16.47 -19.32
CA VAL A 258 0.11 -16.20 -18.07
C VAL A 258 -0.22 -17.52 -17.37
N LYS A 259 -0.72 -18.53 -18.09
CA LYS A 259 -1.06 -19.85 -17.52
C LYS A 259 0.14 -20.51 -16.84
N GLU A 260 1.31 -20.47 -17.46
CA GLU A 260 2.54 -21.03 -16.87
C GLU A 260 3.07 -20.20 -15.68
N ALA A 261 2.75 -18.91 -15.64
CA ALA A 261 3.09 -18.04 -14.52
C ALA A 261 2.23 -18.32 -13.27
N PHE A 262 1.00 -18.83 -13.40
CA PHE A 262 0.13 -19.07 -12.25
C PHE A 262 0.57 -20.28 -11.40
N PRO A 263 0.47 -20.20 -10.05
CA PRO A 263 0.15 -19.00 -9.27
C PRO A 263 1.30 -17.98 -9.34
N LEU A 264 1.00 -16.67 -9.40
CA LEU A 264 2.04 -15.64 -9.59
C LEU A 264 3.06 -15.58 -8.45
N LEU A 265 2.69 -16.05 -7.26
CA LEU A 265 3.57 -16.16 -6.09
C LEU A 265 3.05 -17.26 -5.16
N THR A 266 3.94 -17.77 -4.31
CA THR A 266 3.60 -18.72 -3.24
C THR A 266 3.37 -18.00 -1.92
N SER A 267 4.15 -16.96 -1.67
CA SER A 267 3.89 -16.06 -0.54
C SER A 267 4.48 -14.67 -0.81
N PHE A 268 3.92 -13.69 -0.13
CA PHE A 268 4.39 -12.31 -0.07
C PHE A 268 4.32 -11.85 1.38
N SER A 269 5.33 -11.15 1.87
CA SER A 269 5.26 -10.45 3.16
C SER A 269 5.98 -9.12 3.05
N GLU A 270 5.40 -8.08 3.64
CA GLU A 270 5.96 -6.75 3.75
C GLU A 270 5.76 -6.25 5.17
N THR A 271 6.77 -5.61 5.74
CA THR A 271 6.69 -4.94 7.03
C THR A 271 7.39 -3.60 6.92
N ILE A 272 6.74 -2.55 7.42
CA ILE A 272 7.27 -1.19 7.49
C ILE A 272 7.18 -0.75 8.95
N GLY A 273 8.32 -0.37 9.52
CA GLY A 273 8.41 0.26 10.83
C GLY A 273 8.83 1.72 10.69
N VAL A 274 8.15 2.64 11.37
CA VAL A 274 8.51 4.05 11.44
C VAL A 274 8.77 4.39 12.91
N ASN A 275 9.98 4.83 13.21
CA ASN A 275 10.39 5.23 14.55
C ASN A 275 10.44 6.75 14.67
N ASP A 276 10.00 7.27 15.81
CA ASP A 276 10.01 8.70 16.13
C ASP A 276 9.25 9.56 15.10
N LEU A 277 8.06 9.10 14.68
CA LEU A 277 7.19 9.84 13.77
C LEU A 277 6.66 11.10 14.46
N THR A 278 6.89 12.26 13.85
CA THR A 278 6.41 13.55 14.35
C THR A 278 5.83 14.39 13.22
N VAL A 279 4.69 15.01 13.46
CA VAL A 279 4.10 16.07 12.64
C VAL A 279 4.05 17.34 13.49
N SER A 280 4.67 18.41 13.02
CA SER A 280 4.69 19.71 13.71
C SER A 280 4.12 20.80 12.81
N SER A 281 3.32 21.68 13.38
CA SER A 281 2.79 22.87 12.71
C SER A 281 2.55 23.99 13.74
N GLU A 282 2.16 25.17 13.29
CA GLU A 282 1.71 26.24 14.20
C GLU A 282 0.49 25.82 15.05
N MET A 283 -0.31 24.85 14.57
CA MET A 283 -1.49 24.35 15.27
C MET A 283 -1.18 23.29 16.33
N GLY A 284 0.09 22.89 16.48
CA GLY A 284 0.51 21.90 17.46
C GLY A 284 1.43 20.82 16.87
N LYS A 285 1.76 19.85 17.73
CA LYS A 285 2.68 18.75 17.47
C LYS A 285 2.01 17.42 17.81
N GLY A 286 2.03 16.46 16.90
CA GLY A 286 1.55 15.10 17.16
C GLY A 286 2.50 14.06 16.59
N GLY A 287 2.31 12.80 16.95
CA GLY A 287 3.18 11.73 16.48
C GLY A 287 3.02 10.42 17.23
N ALA A 288 3.92 9.49 16.95
CA ALA A 288 4.04 8.20 17.63
C ALA A 288 5.52 7.82 17.75
N LYS A 289 5.89 7.17 18.86
CA LYS A 289 7.26 6.69 19.06
C LYS A 289 7.59 5.54 18.11
N ALA A 290 6.62 4.67 17.87
CA ALA A 290 6.68 3.60 16.90
C ALA A 290 5.35 3.49 16.17
N PHE A 291 5.42 3.28 14.86
CA PHE A 291 4.29 2.94 14.00
C PHE A 291 4.69 1.76 13.12
N GLY A 292 3.86 0.73 13.06
CA GLY A 292 4.08 -0.48 12.28
C GLY A 292 2.98 -0.70 11.26
N TYR A 293 3.37 -1.28 10.13
CA TYR A 293 2.50 -1.78 9.07
C TYR A 293 3.00 -3.15 8.65
N ASN A 294 2.09 -4.11 8.47
CA ASN A 294 2.43 -5.41 7.92
C ASN A 294 1.37 -5.90 6.92
N LEU A 295 1.83 -6.54 5.86
CA LEU A 295 1.02 -7.18 4.83
C LEU A 295 1.57 -8.58 4.59
N ALA A 296 0.72 -9.58 4.50
CA ALA A 296 1.12 -10.95 4.21
C ALA A 296 0.11 -11.65 3.30
N ILE A 297 0.60 -12.42 2.34
CA ILE A 297 -0.17 -13.35 1.52
C ILE A 297 0.55 -14.68 1.58
N GLU A 298 -0.12 -15.73 2.04
CA GLU A 298 0.53 -17.03 2.23
C GLU A 298 -0.48 -18.19 2.10
N GLY A 299 0.03 -19.40 1.87
CA GLY A 299 -0.78 -20.60 1.75
C GLY A 299 -0.83 -21.15 0.32
N PRO A 300 -1.48 -22.32 0.12
CA PRO A 300 -1.64 -22.90 -1.20
C PRO A 300 -2.57 -22.02 -2.06
N SER A 301 -2.43 -22.10 -3.39
CA SER A 301 -3.18 -21.24 -4.33
C SER A 301 -4.70 -21.40 -4.26
N ASP A 302 -5.21 -22.51 -3.72
CA ASP A 302 -6.63 -22.78 -3.58
C ASP A 302 -7.17 -22.43 -2.18
N ALA A 303 -6.30 -21.99 -1.25
CA ALA A 303 -6.69 -21.55 0.09
C ALA A 303 -5.68 -20.52 0.64
N MET A 304 -5.43 -19.44 -0.12
CA MET A 304 -4.55 -18.37 0.32
C MET A 304 -5.16 -17.58 1.49
N ARG A 305 -4.30 -17.10 2.37
CA ARG A 305 -4.63 -16.16 3.45
C ARG A 305 -4.01 -14.81 3.12
N PHE A 306 -4.84 -13.78 3.07
CA PHE A 306 -4.42 -12.39 3.09
C PHE A 306 -4.44 -11.89 4.54
N GLY A 307 -3.38 -11.23 4.99
CA GLY A 307 -3.25 -10.65 6.33
C GLY A 307 -2.75 -9.22 6.24
N PHE A 308 -3.35 -8.35 7.07
CA PHE A 308 -3.01 -6.95 7.19
C PHE A 308 -2.91 -6.59 8.67
N GLY A 309 -1.93 -5.77 9.03
CA GLY A 309 -1.88 -5.19 10.36
C GLY A 309 -1.29 -3.79 10.37
N MET A 310 -1.71 -3.01 11.37
CA MET A 310 -1.16 -1.71 11.70
C MET A 310 -1.09 -1.56 13.22
N ASP A 311 -0.02 -0.96 13.73
CA ASP A 311 0.10 -0.64 15.14
C ASP A 311 0.78 0.71 15.36
N ALA A 312 0.50 1.33 16.49
CA ALA A 312 1.10 2.59 16.90
C ALA A 312 1.28 2.62 18.42
N GLN A 313 2.43 3.11 18.88
CA GLN A 313 2.81 3.14 20.29
C GLN A 313 3.29 4.53 20.70
N GLU A 314 2.99 4.88 21.95
CA GLU A 314 3.26 6.20 22.54
C GLU A 314 2.76 7.33 21.63
N ILE A 315 1.52 7.20 21.16
CA ILE A 315 0.83 8.22 20.39
C ILE A 315 0.70 9.47 21.26
N SER A 316 1.03 10.63 20.70
CA SER A 316 0.93 11.92 21.37
C SER A 316 0.32 12.97 20.45
N LEU A 317 -0.44 13.89 21.04
CA LEU A 317 -0.98 15.05 20.37
C LEU A 317 -1.00 16.21 21.37
N ASP A 318 -0.24 17.25 21.06
CA ASP A 318 -0.18 18.50 21.78
C ASP A 318 -0.67 19.61 20.86
N THR A 319 -1.91 20.06 21.07
CA THR A 319 -2.53 21.12 20.28
C THR A 319 -3.44 21.97 21.16
N PRO A 320 -3.42 23.31 21.03
CA PRO A 320 -4.34 24.19 21.73
C PRO A 320 -5.81 23.97 21.34
N LEU A 321 -6.07 23.25 20.24
CA LEU A 321 -7.43 22.92 19.80
C LEU A 321 -8.06 21.75 20.55
N MET A 322 -7.27 20.94 21.25
CA MET A 322 -7.77 19.81 22.02
C MET A 322 -8.18 20.30 23.41
N PRO A 323 -9.49 20.25 23.76
CA PRO A 323 -9.90 20.68 25.09
C PRO A 323 -9.34 19.70 26.14
N ALA A 324 -8.83 20.25 27.25
CA ALA A 324 -8.05 19.50 28.24
C ALA A 324 -8.80 18.31 28.86
N ASN A 325 -10.14 18.35 28.90
CA ASN A 325 -10.97 17.26 29.42
C ASN A 325 -11.02 16.03 28.48
N TYR A 326 -10.70 16.17 27.19
CA TYR A 326 -10.69 15.05 26.23
C TYR A 326 -9.31 14.39 26.07
N SER A 327 -8.23 15.03 26.54
CA SER A 327 -6.86 14.52 26.33
C SER A 327 -6.65 13.12 26.93
N ALA A 328 -7.33 12.80 28.02
CA ALA A 328 -7.23 11.51 28.70
C ALA A 328 -7.80 10.34 27.87
N PHE A 329 -8.69 10.64 26.92
CA PHE A 329 -9.32 9.67 26.00
C PHE A 329 -8.52 9.45 24.72
N MET A 330 -7.51 10.27 24.45
CA MET A 330 -6.65 10.06 23.29
C MET A 330 -5.94 8.71 23.40
N PRO A 331 -6.02 7.84 22.38
CA PRO A 331 -5.25 6.61 22.37
C PRO A 331 -3.77 6.93 22.51
N THR A 332 -3.09 6.25 23.42
CA THR A 332 -1.63 6.20 23.52
C THR A 332 -1.05 5.01 22.76
N SER A 333 -1.88 4.00 22.48
CA SER A 333 -1.51 2.90 21.59
C SER A 333 -2.73 2.32 20.88
N PHE A 334 -2.48 1.76 19.70
CA PHE A 334 -3.47 1.09 18.87
C PHE A 334 -2.82 -0.08 18.14
N ASP A 335 -3.54 -1.17 17.93
CA ASP A 335 -3.11 -2.34 17.15
C ASP A 335 -4.35 -2.90 16.46
N PHE A 336 -4.31 -3.01 15.14
CA PHE A 336 -5.39 -3.56 14.33
C PHE A 336 -4.82 -4.59 13.38
N GLN A 337 -5.42 -5.77 13.39
CA GLN A 337 -5.08 -6.89 12.54
C GLN A 337 -6.36 -7.41 11.88
N LEU A 338 -6.27 -7.67 10.58
CA LEU A 338 -7.32 -8.21 9.75
C LEU A 338 -6.76 -9.36 8.92
N ALA A 339 -7.55 -10.39 8.70
CA ALA A 339 -7.20 -11.44 7.75
C ALA A 339 -8.40 -11.97 6.97
N LEU A 340 -8.16 -12.33 5.71
CA LEU A 340 -9.09 -12.99 4.81
C LEU A 340 -8.52 -14.38 4.47
N PRO A 341 -8.91 -15.44 5.19
CA PRO A 341 -8.47 -16.80 4.88
C PRO A 341 -9.25 -17.40 3.70
N ASN A 342 -8.73 -18.52 3.17
CA ASN A 342 -9.41 -19.39 2.21
C ASN A 342 -9.76 -18.73 0.85
N LEU A 343 -8.92 -17.82 0.37
CA LEU A 343 -9.05 -17.24 -0.96
C LEU A 343 -8.59 -18.25 -2.04
N ASP A 344 -9.46 -18.53 -3.00
CA ASP A 344 -9.26 -19.52 -4.06
C ASP A 344 -8.70 -18.87 -5.35
N PHE A 345 -7.40 -18.55 -5.30
CA PHE A 345 -6.68 -17.99 -6.46
C PHE A 345 -6.52 -18.98 -7.61
N ALA A 346 -6.60 -20.29 -7.33
CA ALA A 346 -6.62 -21.33 -8.36
C ALA A 346 -7.87 -21.21 -9.24
N SER A 347 -9.05 -21.16 -8.62
CA SER A 347 -10.33 -20.98 -9.32
C SER A 347 -10.42 -19.63 -10.03
N PHE A 348 -9.87 -18.56 -9.42
CA PHE A 348 -9.74 -17.27 -10.08
C PHE A 348 -8.85 -17.34 -11.32
N GLY A 349 -7.69 -18.01 -11.24
CA GLY A 349 -6.79 -18.23 -12.36
C GLY A 349 -7.46 -18.99 -13.51
N ASP A 350 -8.19 -20.06 -13.21
CA ASP A 350 -8.94 -20.82 -14.22
C ASP A 350 -10.00 -19.95 -14.93
N ALA A 351 -10.70 -19.09 -14.19
CA ALA A 351 -11.67 -18.16 -14.75
C ALA A 351 -11.01 -17.07 -15.61
N LEU A 352 -9.84 -16.57 -15.20
CA LEU A 352 -9.04 -15.64 -16.00
C LEU A 352 -8.61 -16.27 -17.33
N MET A 353 -8.22 -17.55 -17.32
CA MET A 353 -7.82 -18.27 -18.54
C MET A 353 -8.97 -18.50 -19.52
N ALA A 354 -10.22 -18.50 -19.03
CA ALA A 354 -11.41 -18.65 -19.86
C ALA A 354 -11.86 -17.35 -20.57
N VAL A 355 -11.34 -16.18 -20.18
CA VAL A 355 -11.67 -14.90 -20.83
C VAL A 355 -11.04 -14.81 -22.20
N ASP A 356 -11.76 -14.27 -23.19
CA ASP A 356 -11.16 -13.88 -24.47
C ASP A 356 -10.49 -12.51 -24.34
N PHE A 357 -9.16 -12.45 -24.54
CA PHE A 357 -8.38 -11.21 -24.45
C PHE A 357 -8.46 -10.34 -25.71
N LYS A 358 -9.26 -10.74 -26.71
CA LYS A 358 -9.54 -9.91 -27.89
C LYS A 358 -10.47 -8.75 -27.59
N ASP A 359 -11.44 -8.96 -26.72
CA ASP A 359 -12.45 -7.96 -26.38
C ASP A 359 -12.10 -7.26 -25.06
N SER A 360 -12.45 -5.98 -24.95
CA SER A 360 -12.41 -5.30 -23.65
C SER A 360 -13.39 -6.01 -22.70
N ALA A 361 -12.86 -6.68 -21.68
CA ALA A 361 -13.70 -7.34 -20.67
C ALA A 361 -14.63 -6.32 -20.01
N SER A 362 -15.93 -6.63 -19.96
CA SER A 362 -16.89 -5.77 -19.26
C SER A 362 -16.65 -5.81 -17.75
N GLU A 363 -17.02 -4.76 -17.03
CA GLU A 363 -16.94 -4.71 -15.56
C GLU A 363 -17.65 -5.91 -14.92
N LYS A 364 -18.80 -6.33 -15.47
CA LYS A 364 -19.55 -7.52 -15.03
C LYS A 364 -18.76 -8.81 -15.14
N THR A 365 -17.90 -8.95 -16.15
CA THR A 365 -17.00 -10.10 -16.31
C THR A 365 -15.95 -10.13 -15.19
N GLY A 366 -15.46 -8.95 -14.79
CA GLY A 366 -14.53 -8.81 -13.67
C GLY A 366 -15.17 -9.18 -12.33
N GLU A 367 -16.39 -8.74 -12.07
CA GLU A 367 -17.14 -9.09 -10.85
C GLU A 367 -17.39 -10.60 -10.73
N GLU A 368 -17.86 -11.24 -11.80
CA GLU A 368 -18.09 -12.70 -11.82
C GLU A 368 -16.79 -13.50 -11.65
N MET A 369 -15.66 -12.96 -12.14
CA MET A 369 -14.35 -13.54 -11.91
C MET A 369 -13.89 -13.37 -10.46
N ALA A 370 -14.05 -12.18 -9.88
CA ALA A 370 -13.68 -11.91 -8.48
C ALA A 370 -14.45 -12.81 -7.51
N LYS A 371 -15.72 -13.14 -7.81
CA LYS A 371 -16.50 -14.12 -7.03
C LYS A 371 -15.82 -15.50 -6.94
N LYS A 372 -14.96 -15.87 -7.89
CA LYS A 372 -14.21 -17.14 -7.87
C LYS A 372 -13.14 -17.22 -6.79
N LEU A 373 -12.74 -16.10 -6.21
CA LEU A 373 -11.87 -16.09 -5.02
C LEU A 373 -12.58 -16.65 -3.79
N PHE A 374 -13.91 -16.66 -3.76
CA PHE A 374 -14.71 -17.09 -2.62
C PHE A 374 -15.30 -18.48 -2.89
N ARG A 375 -14.64 -19.53 -2.37
CA ARG A 375 -15.10 -20.91 -2.54
C ARG A 375 -16.52 -21.08 -2.02
N ASP A 376 -17.38 -21.67 -2.86
CA ASP A 376 -18.83 -21.81 -2.61
C ASP A 376 -19.56 -20.49 -2.31
N GLY A 377 -18.99 -19.36 -2.74
CA GLY A 377 -19.49 -18.01 -2.45
C GLY A 377 -19.31 -17.59 -1.00
N ARG A 378 -18.46 -18.26 -0.21
CA ARG A 378 -18.24 -17.95 1.20
C ARG A 378 -17.07 -17.01 1.42
N LEU A 379 -17.29 -16.01 2.27
CA LEU A 379 -16.28 -15.08 2.74
C LEU A 379 -16.10 -15.29 4.25
N ALA A 380 -14.85 -15.37 4.68
CA ALA A 380 -14.49 -15.26 6.09
C ALA A 380 -13.60 -14.03 6.27
N VAL A 381 -13.87 -13.25 7.31
CA VAL A 381 -13.05 -12.13 7.75
C VAL A 381 -12.71 -12.35 9.20
N GLU A 382 -11.42 -12.41 9.50
CA GLU A 382 -10.90 -12.52 10.86
C GLU A 382 -10.36 -11.16 11.31
N PHE A 383 -10.59 -10.84 12.57
CA PHE A 383 -9.96 -9.74 13.29
C PHE A 383 -9.14 -10.34 14.42
N PRO A 384 -7.89 -10.81 14.15
CA PRO A 384 -7.07 -11.46 15.18
C PRO A 384 -6.82 -10.57 16.39
N LYS A 385 -6.78 -9.24 16.18
CA LYS A 385 -6.61 -8.26 17.24
C LYS A 385 -7.11 -6.89 16.80
N ILE A 386 -7.90 -6.25 17.64
CA ILE A 386 -8.16 -4.81 17.60
C ILE A 386 -7.99 -4.34 19.04
N SER A 387 -6.99 -3.51 19.30
CA SER A 387 -6.75 -2.98 20.64
C SER A 387 -6.56 -1.47 20.60
N ALA A 388 -7.10 -0.81 21.61
CA ALA A 388 -6.92 0.63 21.82
C ALA A 388 -6.76 0.89 23.31
N LYS A 389 -5.76 1.69 23.65
CA LYS A 389 -5.48 2.07 25.03
C LYS A 389 -5.25 3.56 25.13
N SER A 390 -5.82 4.16 26.17
CA SER A 390 -5.61 5.56 26.56
C SER A 390 -5.29 5.64 28.06
N GLN A 391 -5.37 6.84 28.64
CA GLN A 391 -5.28 6.99 30.08
C GLN A 391 -6.51 6.46 30.82
N VAL A 392 -7.68 6.39 30.15
CA VAL A 392 -8.96 6.08 30.81
C VAL A 392 -9.66 4.83 30.28
N TYR A 393 -9.19 4.23 29.19
CA TYR A 393 -9.68 2.94 28.69
C TYR A 393 -8.54 2.04 28.20
N ASP A 394 -8.78 0.75 28.20
CA ASP A 394 -7.93 -0.29 27.61
C ASP A 394 -8.84 -1.42 27.16
N VAL A 395 -8.98 -1.58 25.84
CA VAL A 395 -9.93 -2.49 25.20
C VAL A 395 -9.20 -3.36 24.19
N ASP A 396 -9.47 -4.66 24.23
CA ASP A 396 -9.03 -5.67 23.27
C ASP A 396 -10.26 -6.34 22.65
N ILE A 397 -10.29 -6.49 21.33
CA ILE A 397 -11.35 -7.18 20.57
C ILE A 397 -10.70 -8.21 19.66
N THR A 398 -11.24 -9.41 19.65
CA THR A 398 -10.92 -10.45 18.66
C THR A 398 -12.20 -10.96 18.05
N GLY A 399 -12.24 -11.27 16.76
CA GLY A 399 -13.46 -11.80 16.19
C GLY A 399 -13.31 -12.43 14.82
N LYS A 400 -14.41 -13.01 14.35
CA LYS A 400 -14.54 -13.67 13.06
C LYS A 400 -15.95 -13.43 12.53
N ILE A 401 -16.04 -13.04 11.27
CA ILE A 401 -17.29 -12.92 10.51
C ILE A 401 -17.21 -13.94 9.39
N GLU A 402 -18.27 -14.73 9.23
CA GLU A 402 -18.45 -15.61 8.07
C GLU A 402 -19.76 -15.25 7.38
N GLY A 403 -19.76 -15.17 6.06
CA GLY A 403 -20.97 -14.90 5.31
C GLY A 403 -20.89 -15.39 3.88
N ARG A 404 -21.90 -15.07 3.08
CA ARG A 404 -21.88 -15.29 1.65
C ARG A 404 -21.72 -13.98 0.88
N VAL A 405 -21.05 -14.03 -0.27
CA VAL A 405 -20.85 -12.87 -1.14
C VAL A 405 -22.04 -12.58 -2.06
N ASP A 406 -23.02 -13.48 -2.12
CA ASP A 406 -24.22 -13.37 -2.95
C ASP A 406 -25.47 -12.92 -2.16
N THR A 407 -25.38 -12.75 -0.84
CA THR A 407 -26.49 -12.26 -0.01
C THR A 407 -25.98 -11.55 1.25
N GLU A 408 -26.67 -10.49 1.64
CA GLU A 408 -26.38 -9.75 2.88
C GLU A 408 -27.03 -10.38 4.13
N LYS A 409 -27.98 -11.32 3.94
CA LYS A 409 -28.77 -11.90 5.03
C LYS A 409 -28.17 -13.19 5.62
N ASP A 410 -27.18 -13.82 4.96
CA ASP A 410 -26.55 -15.07 5.44
C ASP A 410 -25.15 -14.79 5.97
N TYR A 411 -25.07 -14.39 7.25
CA TYR A 411 -23.80 -14.20 7.96
C TYR A 411 -23.88 -14.66 9.42
N SER A 412 -22.72 -14.98 9.99
CA SER A 412 -22.52 -15.22 11.41
C SER A 412 -21.30 -14.45 11.89
N MET A 413 -21.31 -14.08 13.17
CA MET A 413 -20.20 -13.39 13.82
C MET A 413 -19.92 -14.02 15.17
N GLU A 414 -18.65 -14.18 15.48
CA GLU A 414 -18.17 -14.45 16.83
C GLU A 414 -17.15 -13.36 17.20
N ALA A 415 -17.31 -12.74 18.37
CA ALA A 415 -16.37 -11.75 18.86
C ALA A 415 -16.21 -11.86 20.37
N THR A 416 -14.98 -11.68 20.85
CA THR A 416 -14.68 -11.50 22.27
C THR A 416 -14.18 -10.08 22.46
N ILE A 417 -14.85 -9.34 23.36
CA ILE A 417 -14.47 -8.00 23.79
C ILE A 417 -13.96 -8.10 25.22
N LEU A 418 -12.79 -7.54 25.49
CA LEU A 418 -12.18 -7.45 26.81
C LEU A 418 -11.93 -5.97 27.13
N ALA A 419 -12.29 -5.54 28.33
CA ALA A 419 -11.97 -4.20 28.83
C ALA A 419 -11.30 -4.29 30.20
N ARG A 420 -10.13 -3.64 30.34
CA ARG A 420 -9.48 -3.41 31.64
C ARG A 420 -10.00 -2.11 32.23
N ASP A 421 -10.14 -2.08 33.55
CA ASP A 421 -10.52 -0.89 34.33
C ASP A 421 -11.78 -0.16 33.81
N LEU A 422 -12.82 -0.87 33.36
CA LEU A 422 -14.03 -0.25 32.78
C LEU A 422 -14.69 0.78 33.71
N ASP A 423 -14.59 0.61 35.03
CA ASP A 423 -15.06 1.59 36.01
C ASP A 423 -14.34 2.93 35.92
N LYS A 424 -13.04 2.92 35.59
CA LYS A 424 -12.27 4.11 35.31
C LYS A 424 -12.79 4.82 34.06
N THR A 425 -13.11 4.07 33.01
CA THR A 425 -13.73 4.61 31.79
C THR A 425 -15.07 5.28 32.11
N ILE A 426 -15.94 4.60 32.86
CA ILE A 426 -17.25 5.12 33.27
C ILE A 426 -17.08 6.42 34.06
N ALA A 427 -16.22 6.44 35.06
CA ALA A 427 -15.96 7.62 35.87
C ALA A 427 -15.44 8.81 35.03
N ALA A 428 -14.56 8.55 34.06
CA ALA A 428 -14.05 9.59 33.17
C ALA A 428 -15.16 10.17 32.27
N VAL A 429 -16.05 9.32 31.73
CA VAL A 429 -17.19 9.78 30.91
C VAL A 429 -18.21 10.55 31.76
N GLN A 430 -18.45 10.14 33.01
CA GLN A 430 -19.28 10.90 33.95
C GLN A 430 -18.71 12.27 34.29
N GLU A 431 -17.37 12.39 34.35
CA GLU A 431 -16.72 13.68 34.55
C GLU A 431 -16.94 14.61 33.35
N LEU A 432 -16.79 14.07 32.13
CA LEU A 432 -17.14 14.80 30.89
C LEU A 432 -18.60 15.25 30.87
N ALA A 433 -19.50 14.40 31.38
CA ALA A 433 -20.93 14.67 31.42
C ALA A 433 -21.32 15.90 32.27
N LYS A 434 -20.43 16.37 33.16
CA LYS A 434 -20.63 17.62 33.92
C LYS A 434 -20.48 18.86 33.04
N THR A 435 -19.65 18.77 32.00
CA THR A 435 -19.39 19.87 31.06
C THR A 435 -20.20 19.75 29.77
N ASP A 436 -20.54 18.52 29.37
CA ASP A 436 -21.31 18.23 28.17
C ASP A 436 -22.38 17.17 28.49
N PRO A 437 -23.65 17.58 28.69
CA PRO A 437 -24.71 16.71 29.15
C PRO A 437 -24.99 15.48 28.27
N ASP A 438 -24.60 15.48 26.99
CA ASP A 438 -24.84 14.36 26.08
C ASP A 438 -24.06 13.10 26.52
N PHE A 439 -22.94 13.26 27.23
CA PHE A 439 -22.19 12.13 27.81
C PHE A 439 -22.91 11.42 28.97
N ASN A 440 -23.99 11.98 29.53
CA ASN A 440 -24.80 11.25 30.52
C ASN A 440 -25.40 9.99 29.89
N GLN A 441 -25.95 10.09 28.67
CA GLN A 441 -26.53 8.95 27.98
C GLN A 441 -25.47 7.90 27.65
N VAL A 442 -24.27 8.35 27.24
CA VAL A 442 -23.13 7.47 26.98
C VAL A 442 -22.71 6.73 28.26
N SER A 443 -22.57 7.44 29.38
CA SER A 443 -22.23 6.81 30.66
C SER A 443 -23.27 5.78 31.09
N PHE A 444 -24.56 6.09 30.99
CA PHE A 444 -25.63 5.13 31.32
C PHE A 444 -25.58 3.91 30.38
N GLY A 445 -25.32 4.12 29.10
CA GLY A 445 -25.12 3.06 28.11
C GLY A 445 -23.99 2.11 28.51
N ILE A 446 -22.81 2.64 28.86
CA ILE A 446 -21.65 1.83 29.27
C ILE A 446 -21.97 1.04 30.54
N MET A 447 -22.67 1.64 31.52
CA MET A 447 -23.10 0.91 32.72
C MET A 447 -24.06 -0.23 32.42
N MET A 448 -25.02 -0.04 31.50
CA MET A 448 -25.92 -1.10 31.07
C MET A 448 -25.14 -2.24 30.40
N VAL A 449 -24.19 -1.90 29.50
CA VAL A 449 -23.32 -2.89 28.84
C VAL A 449 -22.46 -3.64 29.85
N LYS A 450 -21.90 -2.95 30.85
CA LYS A 450 -21.17 -3.58 31.98
C LYS A 450 -22.00 -4.63 32.70
N GLY A 451 -23.31 -4.41 32.83
CA GLY A 451 -24.23 -5.38 33.46
C GLY A 451 -24.28 -6.75 32.78
N PHE A 452 -23.90 -6.84 31.50
CA PHE A 452 -23.82 -8.10 30.75
C PHE A 452 -22.43 -8.74 30.76
N ALA A 453 -21.43 -8.07 31.33
CA ALA A 453 -20.05 -8.56 31.33
C ALA A 453 -19.86 -9.74 32.30
N LYS A 454 -19.01 -10.69 31.91
CA LYS A 454 -18.35 -11.59 32.86
C LYS A 454 -17.09 -10.90 33.38
N THR A 455 -16.67 -11.22 34.60
CA THR A 455 -15.38 -10.79 35.12
C THR A 455 -14.39 -11.94 35.00
N ASP A 456 -13.33 -11.76 34.22
CA ASP A 456 -12.23 -12.72 34.10
C ASP A 456 -11.42 -12.77 35.41
N PRO A 457 -10.64 -13.85 35.67
CA PRO A 457 -9.85 -14.01 36.89
C PRO A 457 -8.86 -12.87 37.16
N ASP A 458 -8.45 -12.15 36.12
CA ASP A 458 -7.55 -10.99 36.20
C ASP A 458 -8.29 -9.65 36.37
N GLY A 459 -9.62 -9.69 36.57
CA GLY A 459 -10.45 -8.52 36.82
C GLY A 459 -11.00 -7.83 35.56
N ARG A 460 -10.72 -8.34 34.37
CA ARG A 460 -11.23 -7.77 33.11
C ARG A 460 -12.73 -8.02 32.92
N SER A 461 -13.43 -7.04 32.35
CA SER A 461 -14.79 -7.21 31.85
C SER A 461 -14.74 -7.90 30.49
N ARG A 462 -15.48 -8.99 30.33
CA ARG A 462 -15.52 -9.84 29.12
C ARG A 462 -16.93 -9.96 28.56
N TRP A 463 -17.05 -9.83 27.25
CA TRP A 463 -18.25 -10.13 26.49
C TRP A 463 -17.89 -11.05 25.32
N ASP A 464 -18.42 -12.26 25.33
CA ASP A 464 -18.42 -13.14 24.16
C ASP A 464 -19.73 -12.92 23.39
N VAL A 465 -19.65 -12.24 22.26
CA VAL A 465 -20.79 -11.90 21.39
C VAL A 465 -20.86 -12.91 20.25
N SER A 466 -22.04 -13.49 20.03
CA SER A 466 -22.31 -14.35 18.89
C SER A 466 -23.56 -13.89 18.15
N ILE A 467 -23.46 -13.77 16.83
CA ILE A 467 -24.59 -13.56 15.92
C ILE A 467 -24.71 -14.80 15.04
N SER A 468 -25.87 -15.44 15.07
CA SER A 468 -26.16 -16.60 14.23
C SER A 468 -26.77 -16.18 12.89
N ARG A 469 -26.74 -17.09 11.90
CA ARG A 469 -27.30 -16.86 10.55
C ARG A 469 -28.80 -16.59 10.50
N ASP A 470 -29.53 -16.92 11.57
CA ASP A 470 -30.95 -16.59 11.72
C ASP A 470 -31.17 -15.20 12.33
N GLY A 471 -30.11 -14.40 12.51
CA GLY A 471 -30.17 -13.05 13.08
C GLY A 471 -30.28 -13.01 14.61
N SER A 472 -30.26 -14.17 15.28
CA SER A 472 -30.22 -14.24 16.75
C SER A 472 -28.89 -13.74 17.30
N VAL A 473 -28.95 -13.04 18.44
CA VAL A 473 -27.78 -12.45 19.10
C VAL A 473 -27.71 -12.97 20.53
N ALA A 474 -26.54 -13.45 20.92
CA ALA A 474 -26.25 -13.82 22.30
C ALA A 474 -24.99 -13.13 22.80
N VAL A 475 -24.98 -12.83 24.10
CA VAL A 475 -23.84 -12.29 24.83
C VAL A 475 -23.56 -13.21 26.00
N ASN A 476 -22.34 -13.71 26.10
CA ASN A 476 -21.90 -14.61 27.17
C ASN A 476 -22.72 -15.91 27.27
N GLY A 477 -23.36 -16.32 26.17
CA GLY A 477 -24.26 -17.47 26.06
C GLY A 477 -25.73 -17.16 26.38
N GLN A 478 -26.05 -15.93 26.79
CA GLN A 478 -27.42 -15.47 27.03
C GLN A 478 -27.98 -14.82 25.77
N GLN A 479 -29.10 -15.33 25.27
CA GLN A 479 -29.78 -14.75 24.11
C GLN A 479 -30.41 -13.40 24.46
N ILE A 480 -30.02 -12.36 23.74
CA ILE A 480 -30.52 -10.98 23.89
C ILE A 480 -31.51 -10.64 22.76
N LYS A 481 -31.37 -11.28 21.59
CA LYS A 481 -32.29 -11.15 20.44
C LYS A 481 -32.68 -12.53 19.89
N GLY A 482 -33.98 -12.72 19.64
CA GLY A 482 -34.56 -13.87 18.92
C GLY A 482 -34.07 -13.98 17.46
N PRO A 483 -34.32 -15.12 16.79
CA PRO A 483 -34.20 -15.19 15.33
C PRO A 483 -35.07 -14.12 14.66
N ASP A 484 -34.63 -13.62 13.51
CA ASP A 484 -35.45 -12.75 12.67
C ASP A 484 -36.69 -13.54 12.20
N GLY A 485 -37.86 -12.89 12.27
CA GLY A 485 -39.11 -13.50 11.81
C GLY A 485 -39.07 -13.75 10.30
N PRO A 486 -39.90 -14.68 9.77
CA PRO A 486 -40.05 -14.81 8.33
C PRO A 486 -40.51 -13.47 7.76
N ASP A 487 -39.82 -12.96 6.73
CA ASP A 487 -40.11 -11.70 6.04
C ASP A 487 -41.64 -11.58 5.82
N GLN A 488 -42.34 -10.85 6.69
CA GLN A 488 -43.67 -10.35 6.36
C GLN A 488 -43.41 -9.09 5.55
N ASP A 489 -43.56 -9.22 4.23
CA ASP A 489 -43.97 -8.09 3.40
C ASP A 489 -45.14 -7.43 4.13
N GLN A 490 -44.87 -6.29 4.77
CA GLN A 490 -45.92 -5.39 5.22
C GLN A 490 -46.57 -4.85 3.97
N GLY A 491 -47.51 -5.62 3.43
CA GLY A 491 -48.59 -5.09 2.62
C GLY A 491 -49.23 -3.98 3.45
N LEU A 492 -48.98 -2.75 3.04
CA LEU A 492 -49.75 -1.60 3.47
C LEU A 492 -51.22 -1.89 3.12
N GLU A 493 -51.99 -2.37 4.09
CA GLU A 493 -53.44 -2.24 4.05
C GLU A 493 -53.74 -0.72 4.13
N PRO A 494 -54.45 -0.14 3.14
CA PRO A 494 -54.83 1.26 3.22
C PRO A 494 -55.81 1.45 4.37
N ASP A 495 -55.52 2.44 5.22
CA ASP A 495 -56.37 2.89 6.32
C ASP A 495 -57.84 2.98 5.89
N GLN A 496 -58.70 2.26 6.62
CA GLN A 496 -60.14 2.46 6.55
C GLN A 496 -60.45 3.87 7.07
N GLU A 497 -60.96 4.71 6.17
CA GLU A 497 -61.57 6.00 6.46
C GLU A 497 -62.60 5.87 7.59
N GLN A 498 -62.29 6.43 8.76
CA GLN A 498 -63.31 6.77 9.76
C GLN A 498 -63.98 8.08 9.33
N GLU A 499 -65.26 7.98 9.02
CA GLU A 499 -66.18 9.12 8.82
C GLU A 499 -66.13 10.09 10.01
N PRO A 500 -66.09 11.41 9.78
CA PRO A 500 -66.38 12.39 10.82
C PRO A 500 -67.88 12.69 10.88
N ASP A 501 -68.45 12.51 12.07
CA ASP A 501 -69.81 12.86 12.44
C ASP A 501 -70.05 14.39 12.34
N GLN A 502 -71.29 14.74 12.02
CA GLN A 502 -71.73 16.06 11.58
C GLN A 502 -71.88 17.09 12.72
N GLY A 503 -71.48 18.33 12.44
CA GLY A 503 -72.34 19.51 12.65
C GLY A 503 -71.99 20.47 13.79
N GLN A 504 -71.55 21.68 13.45
CA GLN A 504 -72.39 22.90 13.59
C GLN A 504 -71.73 24.17 13.04
N ASP A 505 -72.39 24.72 12.03
CA ASP A 505 -72.70 26.12 11.73
C ASP A 505 -71.65 27.22 11.38
N ALA A 506 -71.89 27.74 10.17
CA ALA A 506 -71.97 29.14 9.74
C ALA A 506 -70.76 29.85 9.08
N LEU A 507 -70.95 30.06 7.76
CA LEU A 507 -70.28 30.87 6.72
C LEU A 507 -70.05 32.39 7.07
N PRO A 508 -69.55 33.25 6.15
CA PRO A 508 -68.21 33.31 5.52
C PRO A 508 -67.63 34.76 5.49
N ALA A 509 -66.32 34.98 5.22
CA ALA A 509 -65.85 36.24 4.63
C ALA A 509 -64.47 36.15 3.96
N GLN A 510 -64.32 36.93 2.90
CA GLN A 510 -63.35 36.90 1.80
C GLN A 510 -62.08 37.78 2.04
N PRO A 511 -61.12 37.85 1.08
CA PRO A 511 -59.68 37.92 1.31
C PRO A 511 -59.10 39.34 1.27
N GLN A 512 -57.90 39.54 1.83
CA GLN A 512 -56.99 40.61 1.41
C GLN A 512 -55.53 40.15 1.43
N GLN A 513 -54.95 40.09 0.23
CA GLN A 513 -53.51 40.21 -0.09
C GLN A 513 -53.06 41.67 0.07
N PRO A 514 -51.76 42.03 0.01
CA PRO A 514 -50.61 41.28 -0.52
C PRO A 514 -49.65 40.69 0.52
#